data_AF-A0A4P6ECD1-F1
#
_entry.id   AF-A0A4P6ECD1-F1
#
_cell.length_a   1.000
_cell.length_b   1.000
_cell.length_c   1.000
_cell.angle_alpha   90.00
_cell.angle_beta   90.00
_cell.angle_gamma   90.00
#
_symmetry.space_group_name_H-M   'P 1'
#
loop_
_entity.id
_entity.type
_entity.pdbx_description
1 polymer ?
#
loop_
_entity_poly.entity_id
_entity_poly.type
_entity_poly.pdbx_seq_one_letter_code
_entity_poly.pdbx_strand_id
1 'polypeptide(L)'
;MPDDFLMRIHSPEFTAMSERVLEVTALASRLNVMPFDDEVGKARLFAQILGRALPGVTIGRDSVIAAGAIVAEDVPARTLVAGTKAGIRRTW
;
A
#
# COMPACT_ATOMS: atom_id res chain seq x y z
N MET A 1 -18.68 3.52 24.22
CA MET A 1 -19.49 4.71 24.56
C MET A 1 -19.36 5.70 23.40
N PRO A 2 -20.30 6.63 23.15
CA PRO A 2 -20.19 7.61 22.06
C PRO A 2 -18.93 8.50 22.13
N ASP A 3 -18.37 8.67 23.33
CA ASP A 3 -17.20 9.52 23.59
C ASP A 3 -15.86 8.91 23.14
N ASP A 4 -15.82 7.62 22.78
CA ASP A 4 -14.60 6.93 22.32
C ASP A 4 -14.10 7.46 20.96
N PHE A 5 -14.92 8.27 20.27
CA PHE A 5 -14.60 8.91 18.98
C PHE A 5 -14.30 10.41 19.10
N LEU A 6 -14.32 10.97 20.31
CA LEU A 6 -14.16 12.40 20.53
C LEU A 6 -12.79 12.71 21.12
N MET A 7 -12.07 13.61 20.45
CA MET A 7 -10.76 14.09 20.90
C MET A 7 -10.85 15.55 21.32
N ARG A 8 -10.29 15.90 22.48
CA ARG A 8 -10.26 17.28 22.96
C ARG A 8 -9.26 18.10 22.13
N ILE A 9 -9.72 19.19 21.52
CA ILE A 9 -8.85 20.11 20.78
C ILE A 9 -7.73 20.64 21.70
N HIS A 10 -6.51 20.66 21.18
CA HIS A 10 -5.26 21.00 21.90
C HIS A 10 -4.82 20.03 23.01
N SER A 11 -5.45 18.86 23.14
CA SER A 11 -4.88 17.79 23.97
C SER A 11 -3.55 17.28 23.37
N PRO A 12 -2.69 16.61 24.17
CA PRO A 12 -1.50 15.95 23.65
C PRO A 12 -1.81 14.95 22.52
N GLU A 13 -2.92 14.23 22.62
CA GLU A 13 -3.39 13.29 21.59
C GLU A 13 -3.77 14.02 20.29
N PHE A 14 -4.45 15.17 20.38
CA PHE A 14 -4.78 16.02 19.24
C PHE A 14 -3.55 16.59 18.56
N THR A 15 -2.58 17.06 19.35
CA THR A 15 -1.32 17.56 18.82
C THR A 15 -0.57 16.45 18.07
N ALA A 16 -0.46 15.25 18.66
CA ALA A 16 0.19 14.11 18.02
C ALA A 16 -0.51 13.68 16.72
N MET A 17 -1.85 13.65 16.72
CA MET A 17 -2.64 13.38 15.51
C MET A 17 -2.40 14.45 14.44
N SER A 18 -2.42 15.73 14.81
CA SER A 18 -2.22 16.85 13.89
C SER A 18 -0.81 16.84 13.28
N GLU A 19 0.21 16.60 14.09
CA GLU A 19 1.59 16.44 13.62
C GLU A 19 1.71 15.28 12.64
N ARG A 20 1.07 14.14 12.95
CA ARG A 20 1.07 12.99 12.06
C ARG A 20 0.36 13.27 10.73
N VAL A 21 -0.75 14.01 10.74
CA VAL A 21 -1.45 14.42 9.51
C VAL A 21 -0.56 15.30 8.64
N LEU A 22 0.18 16.24 9.23
CA LEU A 22 1.11 17.10 8.50
C LEU A 22 2.27 16.29 7.90
N GLU A 23 2.85 15.36 8.67
CA GLU A 23 3.90 14.46 8.21
C GLU A 23 3.43 13.61 7.01
N VAL A 24 2.27 12.95 7.15
CA VAL A 24 1.71 12.11 6.08
C VAL A 24 1.38 12.94 4.84
N THR A 25 0.90 14.17 5.01
CA THR A 25 0.64 15.09 3.90
C THR A 25 1.92 15.44 3.15
N ALA A 26 3.01 15.73 3.86
CA ALA A 26 4.32 15.98 3.26
C ALA A 26 4.85 14.74 2.51
N LEU A 27 4.68 13.55 3.09
CA LEU A 27 5.05 12.28 2.44
C LEU A 27 4.23 12.02 1.17
N ALA A 28 2.91 12.19 1.22
CA ALA A 28 2.04 12.04 0.05
C ALA A 28 2.37 13.07 -1.05
N SER A 29 2.75 14.29 -0.69
CA SER A 29 3.21 15.29 -1.66
C SER A 29 4.49 14.85 -2.38
N ARG A 30 5.46 14.27 -1.65
CA ARG A 30 6.68 13.72 -2.24
C ARG A 30 6.40 12.58 -3.21
N LEU A 31 5.41 11.74 -2.92
CA LEU A 31 5.00 10.66 -3.82
C LEU A 31 4.59 11.19 -5.21
N ASN A 32 3.92 12.36 -5.27
CA ASN A 32 3.41 12.93 -6.52
C ASN A 32 4.50 13.42 -7.49
N VAL A 33 5.73 13.64 -7.02
CA VAL A 33 6.85 14.13 -7.83
C VAL A 33 7.91 13.05 -8.11
N MET A 34 7.68 11.81 -7.65
CA MET A 34 8.62 10.72 -7.85
C MET A 34 8.67 10.27 -9.32
N PRO A 35 9.84 9.82 -9.82
CA PRO A 35 9.91 9.09 -11.08
C PRO A 35 8.95 7.89 -11.07
N PHE A 36 8.29 7.68 -12.21
CA PHE A 36 7.29 6.61 -12.32
C PHE A 36 7.90 5.21 -12.11
N ASP A 37 9.17 5.02 -12.44
CA ASP A 37 9.90 3.75 -12.36
C ASP A 37 10.62 3.51 -11.03
N ASP A 38 10.58 4.46 -10.07
CA ASP A 38 11.19 4.29 -8.76
C ASP A 38 10.30 3.49 -7.79
N GLU A 39 10.19 2.18 -8.02
CA GLU A 39 9.39 1.28 -7.19
C GLU A 39 9.92 1.16 -5.75
N VAL A 40 11.24 1.19 -5.56
CA VAL A 40 11.86 1.07 -4.23
C VAL A 40 11.59 2.32 -3.40
N GLY A 41 11.72 3.50 -4.00
CA GLY A 41 11.40 4.77 -3.36
C GLY A 41 9.92 4.88 -3.02
N LYS A 42 9.02 4.51 -3.94
CA LYS A 42 7.57 4.46 -3.70
C LYS A 42 7.24 3.54 -2.53
N ALA A 43 7.81 2.32 -2.52
CA ALA A 43 7.58 1.35 -1.45
C ALA A 43 8.00 1.87 -0.06
N ARG A 44 9.16 2.53 0.02
CA ARG A 44 9.63 3.16 1.27
C ARG A 44 8.70 4.26 1.75
N LEU A 45 8.22 5.09 0.83
CA LEU A 45 7.31 6.20 1.14
C LEU A 45 5.96 5.69 1.66
N PHE A 46 5.40 4.66 1.03
CA PHE A 46 4.16 4.03 1.52
C PHE A 46 4.33 3.40 2.90
N ALA A 47 5.48 2.76 3.19
CA ALA A 47 5.73 2.22 4.51
C ALA A 47 5.75 3.32 5.60
N GLN A 48 6.33 4.49 5.29
CA GLN A 48 6.33 5.64 6.19
C GLN A 48 4.93 6.22 6.38
N ILE A 49 4.13 6.35 5.31
CA ILE A 49 2.74 6.84 5.37
C ILE A 49 1.87 5.90 6.22
N LEU A 50 1.95 4.60 5.96
CA LEU A 50 1.14 3.58 6.64
C LEU A 50 1.63 3.28 8.06
N GLY A 51 2.86 3.66 8.42
CA GLY A 51 3.47 3.36 9.71
C GLY A 51 3.76 1.86 9.92
N ARG A 52 3.81 1.07 8.83
CA ARG A 52 4.05 -0.37 8.85
C ARG A 52 4.70 -0.83 7.55
N ALA A 53 5.30 -2.01 7.56
CA ALA A 53 5.81 -2.64 6.35
C ALA A 53 4.68 -2.88 5.33
N LEU A 54 5.01 -2.80 4.04
CA LEU A 54 4.07 -3.16 2.98
C LEU A 54 3.82 -4.66 2.99
N PRO A 55 2.58 -5.12 2.80
CA PRO A 55 2.30 -6.53 2.65
C PRO A 55 3.03 -7.06 1.41
N GLY A 56 3.85 -8.09 1.60
CA GLY A 56 4.45 -8.84 0.49
C GLY A 56 3.44 -9.84 -0.08
N VAL A 57 3.64 -10.21 -1.34
CA VAL A 57 2.93 -11.31 -1.99
C VAL A 57 3.96 -12.27 -2.59
N THR A 58 3.61 -13.55 -2.64
CA THR A 58 4.41 -14.61 -3.22
C THR A 58 3.86 -14.99 -4.59
N ILE A 59 4.78 -15.20 -5.54
CA ILE A 59 4.44 -15.68 -6.88
C ILE A 59 4.99 -17.11 -7.00
N GLY A 60 4.09 -18.07 -7.19
CA GLY A 60 4.43 -19.46 -7.37
C GLY A 60 5.23 -19.71 -8.64
N ARG A 61 6.04 -20.77 -8.64
CA ARG A 61 6.88 -21.15 -9.77
C ARG A 61 6.02 -21.42 -11.02
N ASP A 62 6.56 -21.08 -12.19
CA ASP A 62 5.94 -21.27 -13.50
C ASP A 62 4.60 -20.54 -13.69
N SER A 63 4.32 -19.54 -12.86
CA SER A 63 3.15 -18.67 -13.01
C SER A 63 3.40 -17.54 -14.00
N VAL A 64 2.32 -17.08 -14.63
CA VAL A 64 2.34 -16.01 -15.63
C VAL A 64 1.49 -14.85 -15.14
N ILE A 65 2.08 -13.66 -15.08
CA ILE A 65 1.39 -12.41 -14.75
C ILE A 65 1.18 -11.64 -16.05
N ALA A 66 -0.07 -11.42 -16.44
CA ALA A 66 -0.36 -10.62 -17.62
C ALA A 66 0.10 -9.16 -17.43
N ALA A 67 0.52 -8.51 -18.52
CA ALA A 67 0.92 -7.11 -18.49
C ALA A 67 -0.21 -6.22 -17.94
N GLY A 68 0.14 -5.28 -17.06
CA GLY A 68 -0.81 -4.38 -16.41
C GLY A 68 -1.67 -5.01 -15.30
N ALA A 69 -1.40 -6.25 -14.90
CA ALA A 69 -2.10 -6.87 -13.78
C ALA A 69 -1.54 -6.42 -12.42
N ILE A 70 -2.41 -6.08 -11.47
CA ILE A 70 -2.03 -5.75 -10.08
C ILE A 70 -2.31 -6.94 -9.19
N VAL A 71 -1.23 -7.56 -8.68
CA VAL A 71 -1.30 -8.72 -7.79
C VAL A 71 -1.28 -8.23 -6.34
N ALA A 72 -2.41 -8.40 -5.64
CA ALA A 72 -2.56 -8.01 -4.24
C ALA A 72 -2.65 -9.22 -3.29
N GLU A 73 -2.65 -10.43 -3.85
CA GLU A 73 -2.81 -11.71 -3.14
C GLU A 73 -1.79 -12.72 -3.68
N ASP A 74 -1.43 -13.73 -2.90
CA ASP A 74 -0.51 -14.77 -3.32
C ASP A 74 -0.99 -15.50 -4.58
N VAL A 75 -0.08 -15.77 -5.51
CA VAL A 75 -0.37 -16.49 -6.75
C VAL A 75 0.16 -17.92 -6.64
N PRO A 76 -0.70 -18.96 -6.69
CA PRO A 76 -0.24 -20.34 -6.70
C PRO A 76 0.69 -20.65 -7.88
N ALA A 77 1.47 -21.73 -7.79
CA ALA A 77 2.31 -22.19 -8.89
C ALA A 77 1.48 -22.53 -10.15
N ARG A 78 2.10 -22.45 -11.32
CA ARG A 78 1.49 -22.80 -12.64
C ARG A 78 0.14 -22.11 -12.87
N THR A 79 0.03 -20.85 -12.48
CA THR A 79 -1.20 -20.07 -12.58
C THR A 79 -1.03 -18.86 -13.49
N LEU A 80 -2.01 -18.62 -14.36
CA LEU A 80 -2.13 -17.39 -15.14
C LEU A 80 -3.08 -16.42 -14.42
N VAL A 81 -2.62 -15.21 -14.12
CA VAL A 81 -3.46 -14.12 -13.60
C VAL A 81 -3.51 -12.95 -14.57
N ALA A 82 -4.67 -12.29 -14.67
CA ALA A 82 -4.86 -11.15 -15.56
C ALA A 82 -5.98 -10.19 -15.13
N GLY A 83 -5.89 -8.94 -15.58
CA GLY A 83 -6.83 -7.86 -15.30
C GLY A 83 -6.33 -6.91 -14.20
N THR A 84 -6.96 -5.74 -14.08
CA THR A 84 -6.54 -4.68 -13.14
C THR A 84 -6.48 -5.17 -11.70
N LYS A 85 -7.52 -5.87 -11.22
CA LYS A 85 -7.41 -6.72 -10.02
C LYS A 85 -7.03 -8.12 -10.51
N ALA A 86 -5.75 -8.46 -10.47
CA ALA A 86 -5.22 -9.68 -11.08
C ALA A 86 -5.95 -10.92 -10.55
N GLY A 87 -6.89 -11.42 -11.35
CA GLY A 87 -7.68 -12.61 -11.02
C GLY A 87 -7.10 -13.84 -11.69
N ILE A 88 -7.18 -14.99 -11.02
CA ILE A 88 -6.82 -16.29 -11.61
C ILE A 88 -7.69 -16.54 -12.84
N ARG A 89 -7.05 -16.80 -13.98
CA ARG A 89 -7.70 -17.11 -15.25
C ARG A 89 -7.53 -18.57 -15.64
N ARG A 90 -6.41 -19.18 -15.28
CA ARG A 90 -6.11 -20.57 -15.59
C ARG A 90 -5.11 -21.15 -14.60
N THR A 91 -5.29 -22.43 -14.27
CA THR A 91 -4.36 -23.24 -13.49
C THR A 91 -4.07 -24.52 -14.27
N TRP A 92 -2.84 -25.02 -14.17
CA TRP A 92 -2.37 -26.23 -14.85
C TRP A 92 -1.91 -27.31 -13.87
#